data_AF-A0A239GSN3-F1
#
_entry.id   AF-A0A239GSN3-F1
#
_cell.length_a   1.000
_cell.length_b   1.000
_cell.length_c   1.000
_cell.angle_alpha   90.00
_cell.angle_beta   90.00
_cell.angle_gamma   90.00
#
_symmetry.space_group_name_H-M   'P 1'
#
loop_
_entity.id
_entity.type
_entity.pdbx_description
1 polymer ?
#
loop_
_entity_poly.entity_id
_entity_poly.type
_entity_poly.pdbx_seq_one_letter_code
_entity_poly.pdbx_strand_id
1 'polypeptide(L)'
;MSKVECQCCKKMMVPKVITSAPFYISGVPVGGHDPQSSVCPFCLSPKWMLTEHQAQAAGKANAEFYGLMVLALVNIVAFVRFGELAGGIALAVSVATAFMRTRMIRALRRHLGR
;
A
#
# COMPACT_ATOMS: atom_id res chain seq x y z
N MET A 1 -22.26 5.25 -22.11
CA MET A 1 -20.94 5.25 -21.43
C MET A 1 -20.09 6.37 -22.01
N SER A 2 -19.68 7.34 -21.21
CA SER A 2 -18.73 8.36 -21.64
C SER A 2 -17.35 7.73 -21.86
N LYS A 3 -16.68 8.09 -22.96
CA LYS A 3 -15.28 7.71 -23.18
C LYS A 3 -14.41 8.52 -22.23
N VAL A 4 -13.44 7.87 -21.60
CA VAL A 4 -12.47 8.49 -20.67
C VAL A 4 -11.05 8.25 -21.19
N GLU A 5 -10.14 9.15 -20.85
CA GLU A 5 -8.73 9.05 -21.25
C GLU A 5 -7.92 8.23 -20.24
N CYS A 6 -7.10 7.31 -20.73
CA CYS A 6 -6.13 6.60 -19.89
C CYS A 6 -4.93 7.51 -19.55
N GLN A 7 -4.61 7.70 -18.27
CA GLN A 7 -3.46 8.49 -17.84
C GLN A 7 -2.10 7.85 -18.13
N CYS A 8 -2.06 6.52 -18.37
CA CYS A 8 -0.83 5.80 -18.71
C CYS A 8 -0.47 5.91 -20.21
N CYS A 9 -1.42 5.62 -21.11
CA CYS A 9 -1.16 5.54 -22.55
C CYS A 9 -1.87 6.61 -23.40
N LYS A 10 -2.59 7.54 -22.76
CA LYS A 10 -3.26 8.71 -23.38
C LYS A 10 -4.26 8.37 -24.49
N LYS A 11 -4.78 7.13 -24.49
CA LYS A 11 -5.83 6.69 -25.43
C LYS A 11 -7.21 6.85 -24.80
N MET A 12 -8.17 7.29 -25.61
CA MET A 12 -9.59 7.32 -25.24
C MET A 12 -10.16 5.91 -25.21
N MET A 13 -10.85 5.56 -24.13
CA MET A 13 -11.36 4.21 -23.91
C MET A 13 -12.67 4.19 -23.14
N VAL A 14 -13.34 3.04 -23.16
CA VAL A 14 -14.41 2.70 -22.22
C VAL A 14 -13.83 1.62 -21.30
N PRO A 15 -13.62 1.91 -20.00
CA PRO A 15 -12.96 0.99 -19.11
C PRO A 15 -13.80 -0.27 -18.94
N LYS A 16 -13.14 -1.42 -18.99
CA LYS A 16 -13.77 -2.71 -18.69
C LYS A 16 -13.68 -2.94 -17.19
N VAL A 17 -14.84 -3.13 -16.56
CA VAL A 17 -14.94 -3.50 -15.15
C VAL A 17 -14.50 -4.94 -14.99
N ILE A 18 -13.59 -5.18 -14.05
CA ILE A 18 -13.18 -6.51 -13.62
C ILE A 18 -13.90 -6.77 -12.30
N THR A 19 -14.68 -7.85 -12.28
CA THR A 19 -15.37 -8.30 -11.07
C THR A 19 -14.46 -9.16 -10.21
N SER A 20 -14.79 -9.31 -8.93
CA SER A 20 -14.10 -10.21 -8.02
C SER A 20 -14.06 -11.64 -8.59
N ALA A 21 -13.01 -12.39 -8.27
CA ALA A 21 -13.02 -13.83 -8.55
C ALA A 21 -14.02 -14.51 -7.59
N PRO A 22 -14.85 -15.45 -8.07
CA PRO A 22 -15.71 -16.23 -7.19
C PRO A 22 -14.86 -17.17 -6.34
N PHE A 23 -15.30 -17.41 -5.10
CA PHE A 23 -14.75 -18.48 -4.27
C PHE A 23 -15.63 -19.72 -4.42
N TYR A 24 -15.02 -20.90 -4.46
CA TYR A 24 -15.76 -22.15 -4.67
C TYR A 24 -15.94 -22.88 -3.35
N ILE A 25 -17.18 -23.14 -2.97
CA ILE A 25 -17.53 -23.98 -1.81
C ILE A 25 -18.22 -25.23 -2.36
N SER A 26 -17.60 -26.39 -2.19
CA SER A 26 -18.11 -27.67 -2.71
C SER A 26 -18.41 -27.63 -4.23
N GLY A 27 -17.59 -26.91 -5.01
CA GLY A 27 -17.77 -26.75 -6.45
C GLY A 27 -18.81 -25.69 -6.85
N VAL A 28 -19.55 -25.10 -5.90
CA VAL A 28 -20.48 -24.00 -6.16
C VAL A 28 -19.71 -22.68 -6.09
N PRO A 29 -19.69 -21.87 -7.17
CA PRO A 29 -19.14 -20.52 -7.11
C PRO A 29 -20.05 -19.63 -6.26
N VAL A 30 -19.47 -18.99 -5.27
CA VAL A 30 -20.13 -18.02 -4.39
C VAL A 30 -19.37 -16.69 -4.49
N GLY A 31 -20.10 -15.58 -4.62
CA GLY A 31 -19.53 -14.25 -4.87
C GLY A 31 -19.07 -14.04 -6.31
N GLY A 32 -18.18 -13.06 -6.54
CA GLY A 32 -17.52 -12.84 -7.83
C GLY A 32 -18.15 -11.81 -8.78
N HIS A 33 -19.14 -11.06 -8.30
CA HIS A 33 -19.85 -10.05 -9.11
C HIS A 33 -19.56 -8.61 -8.67
N ASP A 34 -18.83 -8.43 -7.57
CA ASP A 34 -18.51 -7.10 -7.07
C ASP A 34 -17.45 -6.45 -7.97
N PRO A 35 -17.68 -5.22 -8.45
CA PRO A 35 -16.70 -4.50 -9.24
C PRO A 35 -15.47 -4.23 -8.36
N GLN A 36 -14.35 -4.90 -8.63
CA GLN A 36 -13.12 -4.68 -7.87
C GLN A 36 -12.23 -3.62 -8.49
N SER A 37 -12.11 -3.63 -9.82
CA SER A 37 -11.24 -2.71 -10.52
C SER A 37 -11.68 -2.52 -11.96
N SER A 38 -10.98 -1.65 -12.68
CA SER A 38 -11.11 -1.57 -14.13
C SER A 38 -9.73 -1.45 -14.75
N VAL A 39 -9.60 -1.92 -15.98
CA VAL A 39 -8.32 -1.95 -16.69
C VAL A 39 -8.42 -1.21 -18.03
N CYS A 40 -7.33 -0.55 -18.40
CA CYS A 40 -7.17 0.00 -19.75
C CYS A 40 -7.00 -1.14 -20.77
N PRO A 41 -7.85 -1.26 -21.81
CA PRO A 41 -7.74 -2.34 -22.78
C PRO A 41 -6.51 -2.20 -23.71
N PHE A 42 -5.83 -1.04 -23.73
CA PHE A 42 -4.68 -0.80 -24.60
C PHE A 42 -3.34 -1.09 -23.93
N CYS A 43 -3.16 -0.66 -22.68
CA CYS A 43 -1.91 -0.84 -21.94
C CYS A 43 -2.03 -1.83 -20.78
N LEU A 44 -3.21 -2.42 -20.57
CA LEU A 44 -3.53 -3.39 -19.52
C LEU A 44 -3.23 -2.88 -18.09
N SER A 45 -3.09 -1.57 -17.91
CA SER A 45 -2.88 -0.97 -16.60
C SER A 45 -4.18 -0.92 -15.78
N PRO A 46 -4.21 -1.48 -14.56
CA PRO A 46 -5.33 -1.31 -13.62
C PRO A 46 -5.33 0.07 -12.95
N LYS A 47 -4.23 0.83 -13.04
CA LYS A 47 -4.08 2.17 -12.44
C LYS A 47 -4.29 3.27 -13.47
N TRP A 48 -5.04 2.99 -14.52
CA TRP A 48 -5.21 3.88 -15.68
C TRP A 48 -5.84 5.24 -15.35
N MET A 49 -6.54 5.35 -14.21
CA MET A 49 -7.13 6.60 -13.71
C MET A 49 -6.12 7.48 -12.95
N LEU A 50 -5.02 6.90 -12.44
CA LEU A 50 -4.09 7.61 -11.59
C LEU A 50 -2.96 8.22 -12.43
N THR A 51 -2.62 9.47 -12.12
CA THR A 51 -1.32 10.03 -12.50
C THR A 51 -0.20 9.34 -11.73
N GLU A 52 1.03 9.40 -12.24
CA GLU A 52 2.20 8.79 -11.59
C GLU A 52 2.37 9.30 -10.16
N HIS A 53 2.22 10.61 -9.95
CA HIS A 53 2.26 11.22 -8.61
C HIS A 53 1.17 10.69 -7.67
N GLN A 54 -0.06 10.52 -8.15
CA GLN A 54 -1.14 9.96 -7.35
C GLN A 54 -0.90 8.49 -7.01
N ALA A 55 -0.37 7.71 -7.96
CA ALA A 55 -0.02 6.31 -7.73
C ALA A 55 1.11 6.17 -6.70
N GLN A 56 2.12 7.05 -6.76
CA GLN A 56 3.20 7.10 -5.78
C GLN A 56 2.71 7.57 -4.40
N ALA A 57 1.82 8.57 -4.35
CA ALA A 57 1.23 9.06 -3.11
C ALA A 57 0.37 7.98 -2.43
N ALA A 58 -0.47 7.28 -3.19
CA ALA A 58 -1.26 6.16 -2.69
C ALA A 58 -0.37 5.00 -2.21
N GLY A 59 0.69 4.68 -2.96
CA GLY A 59 1.69 3.69 -2.55
C GLY A 59 2.40 4.05 -1.25
N LYS A 60 2.78 5.32 -1.09
CA LYS A 60 3.42 5.84 0.12
C LYS A 60 2.47 5.78 1.33
N ALA A 61 1.22 6.22 1.16
CA ALA A 61 0.21 6.17 2.22
C ALA A 61 -0.04 4.74 2.70
N ASN A 62 -0.16 3.78 1.77
CA ASN A 62 -0.32 2.37 2.11
C ASN A 62 0.89 1.83 2.87
N ALA A 63 2.11 2.14 2.42
CA ALA A 63 3.33 1.72 3.09
C ALA A 63 3.46 2.30 4.51
N GLU A 64 3.04 3.55 4.72
CA GLU A 64 2.99 4.17 6.04
C GLU A 64 1.97 3.48 6.94
N PHE A 65 0.76 3.20 6.43
CA PHE A 65 -0.28 2.51 7.17
C PHE A 65 0.14 1.10 7.62
N TYR A 66 0.65 0.28 6.69
CA TYR A 66 1.15 -1.05 7.02
C TYR A 66 2.38 -1.00 7.94
N GLY A 67 3.23 0.02 7.79
CA GLY A 67 4.35 0.25 8.70
C GLY A 67 3.91 0.48 10.14
N LEU A 68 2.87 1.31 10.34
CA LEU A 68 2.31 1.58 11.66
C LEU A 68 1.62 0.34 12.26
N MET A 69 0.89 -0.41 11.45
CA MET A 69 0.29 -1.69 11.83
C MET A 69 1.33 -2.68 12.39
N VAL A 70 2.43 -2.89 11.66
CA VAL A 70 3.51 -3.80 12.08
C VAL A 70 4.20 -3.28 13.35
N LEU A 71 4.46 -1.98 13.43
CA LEU A 71 5.09 -1.37 14.61
C LEU A 71 4.23 -1.55 15.86
N ALA A 72 2.91 -1.36 15.74
CA ALA A 72 1.96 -1.59 16.82
C ALA A 72 1.98 -3.06 17.25
N LEU A 73 1.92 -4.00 16.31
CA LEU A 73 1.97 -5.43 16.60
C LEU A 73 3.26 -5.83 17.35
N VAL A 74 4.41 -5.32 16.93
CA VAL A 74 5.69 -5.59 17.62
C VAL A 74 5.66 -5.10 19.06
N ASN A 75 5.15 -3.90 19.31
CA ASN A 75 5.07 -3.35 20.66
C ASN A 75 4.06 -4.12 21.54
N ILE A 76 2.92 -4.54 20.98
CA ILE A 76 1.95 -5.39 21.67
C ILE A 76 2.60 -6.73 22.03
N VAL A 77 3.28 -7.39 21.10
CA VAL A 77 3.96 -8.67 21.35
C VAL A 77 5.05 -8.52 22.41
N ALA A 78 5.83 -7.43 22.36
CA ALA A 78 6.87 -7.15 23.36
C ALA A 78 6.27 -6.98 24.75
N PHE A 79 5.18 -6.21 24.87
CA PHE A 79 4.47 -6.01 26.13
C PHE A 79 3.89 -7.32 26.69
N VAL A 80 3.20 -8.09 25.85
CA VAL A 80 2.55 -9.36 26.26
C VAL A 80 3.59 -10.42 26.66
N ARG A 81 4.73 -10.48 25.99
CA ARG A 81 5.75 -11.53 26.23
C ARG A 81 6.72 -11.20 27.35
N PHE A 82 7.05 -9.92 27.54
CA PHE A 82 8.16 -9.51 28.40
C PHE A 82 7.74 -8.47 29.47
N GLY A 83 6.47 -8.08 29.50
CA GLY A 83 5.92 -7.18 30.50
C GLY A 83 6.20 -5.69 30.24
N GLU A 84 5.88 -4.86 31.23
CA GLU A 84 5.82 -3.40 31.08
C GLU A 84 7.18 -2.76 30.75
N LEU A 85 8.27 -3.22 31.38
CA LEU A 85 9.61 -2.67 31.16
C LEU A 85 10.07 -2.87 29.71
N ALA A 86 9.88 -4.07 29.16
CA ALA A 86 10.25 -4.37 27.77
C ALA A 86 9.34 -3.67 26.76
N GLY A 87 8.04 -3.54 27.06
CA GLY A 87 7.11 -2.75 26.27
C GLY A 87 7.52 -1.26 26.23
N GLY A 88 7.90 -0.68 27.37
CA GLY A 88 8.39 0.69 27.46
C GLY A 88 9.67 0.92 26.65
N ILE A 89 10.63 0.00 26.72
CA ILE A 89 11.88 0.07 25.92
C ILE A 89 11.56 -0.03 24.42
N ALA A 90 10.73 -0.98 24.02
CA ALA A 90 10.34 -1.16 22.62
C ALA A 90 9.65 0.09 22.04
N LEU A 91 8.78 0.74 22.83
CA LEU A 91 8.11 1.98 22.44
C LEU A 91 9.11 3.13 22.30
N ALA A 92 10.02 3.29 23.27
CA ALA A 92 11.06 4.33 23.22
C ALA A 92 11.97 4.18 21.99
N VAL A 93 12.41 2.96 21.69
CA VAL A 93 13.21 2.65 20.50
C VAL A 93 12.42 2.92 19.22
N SER A 94 11.14 2.54 19.18
CA SER A 94 10.24 2.78 18.03
C SER A 94 10.09 4.27 17.74
N VAL A 95 9.89 5.10 18.76
CA VAL A 95 9.76 6.56 18.62
C VAL A 95 11.10 7.19 18.21
N ALA A 96 12.20 6.78 18.85
CA ALA A 96 13.53 7.30 18.53
C ALA A 96 13.94 6.99 17.08
N THR A 97 13.69 5.76 16.62
CA THR A 97 13.96 5.36 15.23
C THR A 97 13.09 6.11 14.23
N ALA A 98 11.79 6.32 14.52
CA ALA A 98 10.91 7.11 13.67
C ALA A 98 11.39 8.57 13.54
N PHE A 99 11.77 9.21 14.65
CA PHE A 99 12.29 10.58 14.66
C PHE A 99 13.62 10.70 13.90
N MET A 100 14.54 9.75 14.14
CA MET A 100 15.86 9.74 13.53
C MET A 100 15.84 9.30 12.06
N ARG A 101 14.76 8.66 11.58
CA ARG A 101 14.65 8.16 10.20
C ARG A 101 14.95 9.23 9.15
N THR A 102 14.41 10.43 9.33
CA THR A 102 14.64 11.55 8.38
C THR A 102 16.08 12.04 8.40
N ARG A 103 16.71 12.09 9.58
CA ARG A 103 18.12 12.45 9.74
C ARG A 103 19.04 11.38 9.15
N MET A 104 18.77 10.10 9.41
CA MET A 104 19.53 8.98 8.88
C MET A 104 19.45 8.90 7.35
N ILE A 105 18.26 9.07 6.75
CA ILE A 105 18.11 9.08 5.28
C ILE A 105 18.92 10.22 4.65
N ARG A 106 18.90 11.41 5.26
CA ARG A 106 19.71 12.55 4.80
C ARG A 106 21.21 12.30 4.94
N ALA A 107 21.64 11.69 6.05
CA ALA A 107 23.04 11.33 6.27
C ALA A 107 23.52 10.24 5.31
N LEU A 108 22.72 9.20 5.08
CA LEU A 108 23.00 8.12 4.13
C LEU A 108 23.11 8.63 2.69
N ARG A 109 22.20 9.52 2.24
CA ARG A 109 22.30 10.12 0.90
C ARG A 109 23.58 10.92 0.70
N ARG A 110 24.08 11.62 1.73
CA ARG A 110 25.34 12.36 1.66
C ARG A 110 26.55 11.42 1.53
N HIS A 111 26.49 10.25 2.15
CA HIS A 111 27.54 9.24 2.05
C HIS A 111 27.54 8.48 0.73
N LEU A 112 26.36 8.20 0.16
CA LEU A 112 26.20 7.50 -1.12
C LEU A 112 26.34 8.41 -2.36
N GLY A 113 26.31 9.73 -2.17
CA GLY A 113 26.47 10.73 -3.24
C GLY A 113 27.89 11.28 -3.41
N ARG A 114 28.90 10.58 -2.85
CA ARG A 114 30.32 10.78 -3.15
C ARG A 114 30.82 9.62 -4.00
#